data_AF-A0A1B6G8W2-F1
#
_entry.id   AF-A0A1B6G8W2-F1
#
_cell.length_a   1.000
_cell.length_b   1.000
_cell.length_c   1.000
_cell.angle_alpha   90.00
_cell.angle_beta   90.00
_cell.angle_gamma   90.00
#
_symmetry.space_group_name_H-M   'P 1'
#
loop_
_entity.id
_entity.type
_entity.pdbx_description
1 polymer ?
#
loop_
_entity_poly.entity_id
_entity_poly.type
_entity_poly.pdbx_seq_one_letter_code
_entity_poly.pdbx_strand_id
1 'polypeptide(L)'
;LPDEIVVRTGEENEDAVFCQRAKLFRYAAETKEWKERGIGELKILKQKNEEKYRLLLRREQVHKIVLNELLRKSIEMKPMQLSDKAWTWTSQNYIEEKIEKETL
;
A
#
# COMPACT_ATOMS: atom_id res chain seq x y z
N LEU A 1 -24.16 -25.23 7.35
CA LEU A 1 -23.19 -24.38 6.63
C LEU A 1 -23.52 -22.93 6.99
N PRO A 2 -22.53 -22.06 7.22
CA PRO A 2 -22.81 -20.64 7.43
C PRO A 2 -23.42 -20.04 6.16
N ASP A 3 -24.18 -18.96 6.34
CA ASP A 3 -24.80 -18.24 5.22
C ASP A 3 -23.72 -17.66 4.29
N GLU A 4 -24.07 -17.53 3.00
CA GLU A 4 -23.21 -16.91 2.02
C GLU A 4 -23.04 -15.42 2.34
N ILE A 5 -21.80 -15.01 2.62
CA ILE A 5 -21.47 -13.62 2.93
C ILE A 5 -21.12 -12.91 1.62
N VAL A 6 -21.78 -11.78 1.36
CA VAL A 6 -21.38 -10.89 0.27
C VAL A 6 -20.01 -10.31 0.58
N VAL A 7 -18.99 -10.79 -0.13
CA VAL A 7 -17.62 -10.33 0.03
C VAL A 7 -17.49 -8.90 -0.52
N ARG A 8 -17.03 -7.98 0.32
CA ARG A 8 -16.68 -6.62 -0.07
C ARG A 8 -15.18 -6.41 0.06
N THR A 9 -14.61 -5.79 -0.95
CA THR A 9 -13.18 -5.43 -1.02
C THR A 9 -12.89 -4.15 -0.23
N GLY A 10 -13.89 -3.25 -0.12
CA GLY A 10 -13.71 -1.89 0.39
C GLY A 10 -13.11 -0.93 -0.63
N GLU A 11 -13.10 -1.31 -1.92
CA GLU A 11 -12.59 -0.54 -3.06
C GLU A 11 -13.75 -0.09 -3.99
N GLU A 12 -15.01 -0.44 -3.68
CA GLU A 12 -16.16 -0.31 -4.60
C GLU A 12 -16.49 1.15 -5.00
N ASN A 13 -16.09 2.11 -4.16
CA ASN A 13 -16.33 3.55 -4.35
C ASN A 13 -15.12 4.29 -4.94
N GLU A 14 -14.13 3.55 -5.46
CA GLU A 14 -12.91 4.09 -6.01
C GLU A 14 -12.61 3.51 -7.40
N ASP A 15 -11.86 4.27 -8.19
CA ASP A 15 -11.36 3.85 -9.50
C ASP A 15 -9.84 3.66 -9.44
N ALA A 16 -9.35 2.56 -9.99
CA ALA A 16 -7.92 2.31 -10.11
C ALA A 16 -7.34 3.11 -11.28
N VAL A 17 -6.60 4.17 -10.96
CA VAL A 17 -5.91 5.02 -11.96
C VAL A 17 -4.50 4.52 -12.27
N PHE A 18 -3.98 3.62 -11.43
CA PHE A 18 -2.75 2.87 -11.64
C PHE A 18 -2.92 1.47 -11.04
N CYS A 19 -2.40 0.46 -11.72
CA CYS A 19 -2.32 -0.90 -11.22
C CYS A 19 -1.09 -1.58 -11.84
N GLN A 20 -0.10 -1.92 -11.03
CA GLN A 20 1.08 -2.67 -11.46
C GLN A 20 1.54 -3.61 -10.37
N ARG A 21 2.10 -4.75 -10.78
CA ARG A 21 2.73 -5.67 -9.84
C ARG A 21 3.98 -5.04 -9.24
N ALA A 22 4.08 -5.02 -7.92
CA ALA A 22 5.20 -4.46 -7.19
C ALA A 22 5.58 -5.32 -5.99
N LYS A 23 6.78 -5.08 -5.47
CA LYS A 23 7.27 -5.62 -4.21
C LYS A 23 7.45 -4.46 -3.23
N LEU A 24 6.82 -4.55 -2.08
CA LEU A 24 6.91 -3.57 -1.01
C LEU A 24 7.90 -4.05 0.05
N PHE A 25 8.76 -3.13 0.49
CA PHE A 25 9.67 -3.35 1.60
C PHE A 25 9.30 -2.44 2.76
N ARG A 26 9.80 -2.76 3.95
CA ARG A 26 9.78 -1.88 5.11
C ARG A 26 11.17 -1.85 5.72
N TYR A 27 11.66 -0.67 6.03
CA TYR A 27 12.91 -0.50 6.76
C TYR A 27 12.73 -0.87 8.24
N ALA A 28 13.51 -1.83 8.73
CA ALA A 28 13.58 -2.19 10.15
C ALA A 28 14.73 -1.43 10.81
N ALA A 29 14.41 -0.44 11.66
CA ALA A 29 15.41 0.43 12.26
C ALA A 29 16.33 -0.31 13.25
N GLU A 30 15.84 -1.37 13.89
CA GLU A 30 16.55 -2.16 14.88
C GLU A 30 17.71 -2.94 14.24
N THR A 31 17.47 -3.50 13.05
CA THR A 31 18.47 -4.28 12.31
C THR A 31 19.12 -3.51 11.16
N LYS A 32 18.66 -2.29 10.90
CA LYS A 32 19.13 -1.40 9.81
C LYS A 32 19.06 -2.05 8.43
N GLU A 33 17.97 -2.76 8.15
CA GLU A 33 17.80 -3.49 6.91
C GLU A 33 16.40 -3.32 6.31
N TRP A 34 16.29 -3.52 5.00
CA TRP A 34 15.02 -3.58 4.30
C TRP A 34 14.45 -5.00 4.38
N LYS A 35 13.25 -5.14 4.93
CA LYS A 35 12.52 -6.42 5.00
C LYS A 35 11.40 -6.43 4.00
N GLU A 36 11.25 -7.52 3.25
CA GLU A 36 10.11 -7.70 2.36
C GLU A 36 8.82 -7.70 3.17
N ARG A 37 7.85 -6.88 2.76
CA ARG A 37 6.54 -6.76 3.41
C ARG A 37 5.47 -7.50 2.62
N GLY A 38 5.53 -7.43 1.30
CA GLY A 38 4.62 -8.18 0.43
C GLY A 38 4.85 -7.93 -1.06
N ILE A 39 4.31 -8.84 -1.86
CA ILE A 39 4.30 -8.78 -3.32
C ILE A 39 2.85 -8.85 -3.79
N GLY A 40 2.47 -7.98 -4.72
CA GLY A 40 1.16 -8.00 -5.36
C GLY A 40 0.90 -6.76 -6.18
N GLU A 41 -0.38 -6.51 -6.48
CA GLU A 41 -0.78 -5.33 -7.24
C GLU A 41 -0.73 -4.08 -6.36
N LEU A 42 0.19 -3.17 -6.69
CA LEU A 42 0.16 -1.80 -6.21
C LEU A 42 -0.86 -1.02 -7.02
N LYS A 43 -1.89 -0.51 -6.34
CA LYS A 43 -2.92 0.34 -6.93
C LYS A 43 -2.79 1.77 -6.43
N ILE A 44 -3.01 2.72 -7.33
CA ILE A 44 -3.45 4.07 -6.95
C ILE A 44 -4.95 4.11 -7.17
N LEU A 45 -5.70 4.28 -6.09
CA LEU A 45 -7.16 4.35 -6.10
C LEU A 45 -7.59 5.79 -5.91
N LYS A 46 -8.47 6.29 -6.79
CA LYS A 46 -9.12 7.61 -6.70
C LYS A 46 -10.55 7.45 -6.21
N GLN A 47 -10.97 8.23 -5.22
CA GLN A 47 -12.39 8.27 -4.82
C GLN A 47 -13.25 8.88 -5.94
N LYS A 48 -14.37 8.23 -6.28
CA LYS A 48 -15.22 8.64 -7.42
C LYS A 48 -15.73 10.07 -7.36
N ASN A 49 -16.00 10.57 -6.15
CA ASN A 49 -16.63 11.88 -5.92
C ASN A 49 -15.67 12.92 -5.33
N GLU A 50 -14.41 12.57 -5.09
CA GLU A 50 -13.46 13.43 -4.39
C GLU A 50 -12.06 13.34 -5.02
N GLU A 51 -11.29 14.42 -4.99
CA GLU A 51 -9.86 14.40 -5.38
C GLU A 51 -8.99 13.83 -4.25
N LYS A 52 -9.39 12.66 -3.74
CA LYS A 52 -8.68 11.88 -2.73
C LYS A 52 -8.15 10.60 -3.37
N TYR A 53 -6.89 10.32 -3.10
CA TYR A 53 -6.19 9.16 -3.64
C TYR A 53 -5.57 8.35 -2.51
N ARG A 54 -5.46 7.04 -2.69
CA ARG A 54 -4.70 6.17 -1.80
C ARG A 54 -3.83 5.19 -2.56
N LEU A 55 -2.73 4.80 -1.93
CA LEU A 55 -1.96 3.62 -2.33
C LEU A 55 -2.54 2.41 -1.61
N LEU A 56 -2.78 1.34 -2.36
CA LEU A 56 -3.24 0.06 -1.83
C LEU A 56 -2.38 -1.07 -2.41
N LEU A 57 -1.89 -1.96 -1.56
CA LEU A 57 -1.26 -3.21 -1.99
C LEU A 57 -1.77 -4.36 -1.13
N ARG A 58 -2.28 -5.40 -1.79
CA ARG A 58 -2.61 -6.69 -1.18
C ARG A 58 -1.61 -7.74 -1.63
N ARG A 59 -1.24 -8.63 -0.71
CA ARG A 59 -0.39 -9.77 -1.03
C ARG A 59 -1.11 -10.73 -1.98
N GLU A 60 -0.38 -11.23 -2.97
CA GLU A 60 -0.84 -12.34 -3.82
C GLU A 60 -1.24 -13.55 -2.95
N GLN A 61 -2.21 -14.34 -3.43
CA GLN A 61 -2.75 -15.57 -2.80
C GLN A 61 -3.51 -15.37 -1.48
N VAL A 62 -2.95 -14.61 -0.53
CA VAL A 62 -3.56 -14.41 0.79
C VAL A 62 -4.44 -13.16 0.87
N HIS A 63 -4.35 -12.27 -0.13
CA HIS A 63 -5.14 -11.04 -0.28
C HIS A 63 -5.14 -10.07 0.92
N LYS A 64 -4.22 -10.26 1.87
CA LYS A 64 -4.00 -9.37 3.02
C LYS A 64 -3.42 -8.02 2.59
N ILE A 65 -3.96 -6.95 3.14
CA ILE A 65 -3.48 -5.58 2.92
C ILE A 65 -2.12 -5.42 3.61
N VAL A 66 -1.13 -4.92 2.87
CA VAL A 66 0.20 -4.58 3.40
C VAL A 66 0.57 -3.10 3.18
N LEU A 67 -0.15 -2.43 2.27
CA LEU A 67 -0.12 -0.98 2.11
C LEU A 67 -1.54 -0.47 1.98
N ASN A 68 -1.88 0.54 2.78
CA ASN A 68 -3.11 1.30 2.66
C ASN A 68 -2.85 2.67 3.26
N GLU A 69 -2.58 3.66 2.41
CA GLU A 69 -2.22 5.00 2.84
C GLU A 69 -2.84 6.06 1.93
N LEU A 70 -3.30 7.15 2.52
CA LEU A 70 -3.77 8.30 1.76
C LEU A 70 -2.58 9.02 1.13
N LEU A 71 -2.68 9.30 -0.17
CA LEU A 71 -1.72 10.16 -0.85
C LEU A 71 -1.97 11.61 -0.42
N ARG A 72 -0.97 12.18 0.25
CA ARG A 72 -0.97 13.58 0.71
C ARG A 72 0.13 14.33 -0.03
N LYS A 73 -0.06 15.62 -0.26
CA LYS A 73 0.95 16.50 -0.87
C LYS A 73 2.26 16.56 -0.06
N SER A 74 2.23 16.17 1.21
CA SER A 74 3.38 16.11 2.11
C SER A 74 4.23 14.84 1.96
N ILE A 75 3.79 13.84 1.18
CA ILE A 75 4.57 12.62 0.97
C ILE A 75 5.69 12.95 -0.02
N GLU A 76 6.94 12.80 0.43
CA GLU A 76 8.13 12.93 -0.42
C GLU A 76 8.64 11.54 -0.78
N MET A 77 8.47 11.14 -2.05
CA MET A 77 9.07 9.92 -2.57
C MET A 77 10.44 10.24 -3.18
N LYS A 78 11.47 9.50 -2.75
CA LYS A 78 12.85 9.66 -3.23
C LYS A 78 13.30 8.39 -3.94
N PRO A 79 13.98 8.46 -5.09
CA PRO A 79 14.59 7.29 -5.70
C PRO A 79 15.58 6.62 -4.74
N MET A 80 15.59 5.30 -4.70
CA MET A 80 16.58 4.56 -3.93
C MET A 80 17.95 4.64 -4.63
N GLN A 81 19.02 5.00 -3.91
CA GLN A 81 20.34 5.30 -4.50
C GLN A 81 20.93 4.20 -5.40
N LEU A 82 20.53 2.94 -5.21
CA LEU A 82 21.08 1.78 -5.92
C LEU A 82 20.04 1.05 -6.78
N SER A 83 18.91 1.70 -7.09
CA SER A 83 17.85 1.11 -7.91
C SER A 83 17.23 2.15 -8.83
N ASP A 84 17.14 1.82 -10.12
CA ASP A 84 16.40 2.58 -11.12
C ASP A 84 14.88 2.29 -11.09
N LYS A 85 14.44 1.37 -10.24
CA LYS A 85 13.08 0.83 -10.18
C LYS A 85 12.46 0.88 -8.78
N ALA A 86 13.09 1.57 -7.83
CA ALA A 86 12.59 1.66 -6.46
C ALA A 86 12.59 3.10 -5.94
N TRP A 87 11.55 3.38 -5.16
CA TRP A 87 11.35 4.65 -4.46
C TRP A 87 11.18 4.35 -2.98
N THR A 88 11.62 5.28 -2.14
CA THR A 88 11.48 5.22 -0.70
C THR A 88 10.71 6.43 -0.20
N TRP A 89 9.85 6.23 0.80
CA TRP A 89 9.13 7.31 1.46
C TRP A 89 8.80 6.95 2.90
N THR A 90 8.38 7.94 3.69
CA THR A 90 7.92 7.74 5.06
C THR A 90 6.48 8.21 5.18
N SER A 91 5.62 7.38 5.77
CA SER A 91 4.19 7.68 5.85
C SER A 91 3.49 6.91 6.98
N GLN A 92 2.20 7.20 7.18
CA GLN A 92 1.31 6.48 8.06
C GLN A 92 0.57 5.41 7.26
N ASN A 93 0.92 4.15 7.51
CA ASN A 93 0.32 3.00 6.85
C ASN A 93 -0.82 2.43 7.72
N TYR A 94 -2.01 2.29 7.15
CA TYR A 94 -3.23 1.86 7.84
C TYR A 94 -3.56 0.41 7.50
N ILE A 95 -2.93 -0.52 8.20
CA ILE A 95 -3.17 -1.97 8.04
C ILE A 95 -3.89 -2.53 9.27
N GLU A 96 -4.84 -3.45 9.03
CA GLU A 96 -5.66 -4.21 10.00
C GLU A 96 -5.35 -3.89 11.49
N GLU A 97 -6.07 -2.86 12.00
CA GLU A 97 -6.12 -2.38 13.40
C GLU A 97 -4.95 -1.57 13.95
N LYS A 98 -3.92 -1.24 13.15
CA LYS A 98 -2.79 -0.41 13.60
C LYS A 98 -2.42 0.66 12.59
N ILE A 99 -2.16 1.86 13.10
CA ILE A 99 -1.53 2.94 12.35
C ILE A 99 -0.05 2.88 12.70
N GLU A 100 0.78 2.51 11.73
CA GLU A 100 2.23 2.44 11.92
C GLU A 100 2.91 3.53 11.08
N LYS A 101 3.82 4.29 11.71
CA LYS A 101 4.71 5.18 10.99
C LYS A 101 5.89 4.35 10.50
N GLU A 102 6.03 4.24 9.18
CA GLU A 102 7.00 3.33 8.57
C GLU A 102 7.77 4.05 7.46
N THR A 103 8.99 3.58 7.19
CA THR A 103 9.71 3.90 5.95
C THR A 103 9.56 2.72 5.01
N LEU A 104 8.99 2.99 3.83
CA LEU A 104 8.60 2.04 2.79
C LEU A 104 9.45 2.23 1.54
#